data_AF-A0A430HDJ1-F1
#
_entry.id   AF-A0A430HDJ1-F1
#
_cell.length_a   1.000
_cell.length_b   1.000
_cell.length_c   1.000
_cell.angle_alpha   90.00
_cell.angle_beta   90.00
_cell.angle_gamma   90.00
#
_symmetry.space_group_name_H-M   'P 1'
#
loop_
_entity.id
_entity.type
_entity.pdbx_description
1 polymer ?
#
loop_
_entity_poly.entity_id
_entity_poly.type
_entity_poly.pdbx_seq_one_letter_code
_entity_poly.pdbx_strand_id
1 'polypeptide(L)'
;MTKTLKPTPTDEQPSIVELCGLTSVAFAQAEVLIRQGFSFSKACPPQFFPYGGQVALTLVPSLPDDRSVVAAAKLAVMTAMERQKSSEDAAAAQAASSAKEHLEKLAQKAKLAEEVDAARQVLKALEEAQQSIAA
;
A
#
# COMPACT_ATOMS: atom_id res chain seq x y z
N MET A 1 24.72 8.24 38.44
CA MET A 1 24.03 9.50 38.09
C MET A 1 24.05 9.65 36.58
N THR A 2 22.99 9.24 35.90
CA THR A 2 22.82 9.35 34.46
C THR A 2 22.45 10.79 34.12
N LYS A 3 23.40 11.55 33.56
CA LYS A 3 23.13 12.87 32.99
C LYS A 3 22.30 12.68 31.73
N THR A 4 21.00 12.95 31.82
CA THR A 4 20.13 13.11 30.66
C THR A 4 20.54 14.39 29.94
N LEU A 5 21.28 14.27 28.84
CA LEU A 5 21.57 15.38 27.95
C LEU A 5 20.25 15.80 27.30
N LYS A 6 19.72 16.98 27.68
CA LYS A 6 18.67 17.64 26.89
C LYS A 6 19.25 17.91 25.50
N PRO A 7 18.56 17.53 24.40
CA PRO A 7 19.00 17.89 23.07
C PRO A 7 19.02 19.42 22.99
N THR A 8 20.21 19.97 22.78
CA THR A 8 20.38 21.38 22.45
C THR A 8 19.76 21.58 21.07
N PRO A 9 18.76 22.47 20.90
CA PRO A 9 18.22 22.73 19.58
C PRO A 9 19.35 23.30 18.72
N THR A 10 19.71 22.57 17.67
CA THR A 10 20.63 23.04 16.63
C THR A 10 20.01 24.24 15.94
N ASP A 11 20.81 25.29 15.80
CA ASP A 11 20.47 26.70 15.55
C ASP A 11 19.89 27.03 14.16
N GLU A 12 19.28 26.08 13.43
CA GLU A 12 18.94 26.27 12.01
C GLU A 12 17.49 25.96 11.62
N GLN A 13 16.60 25.64 12.57
CA GLN A 13 15.18 25.52 12.23
C GLN A 13 14.46 26.86 12.34
N PRO A 14 13.72 27.28 11.29
CA PRO A 14 12.96 28.52 11.33
C PRO A 14 11.91 28.44 12.45
N SER A 15 11.86 29.48 13.28
CA SER A 15 10.91 29.58 14.40
C SER A 15 9.48 29.84 13.95
N ILE A 16 9.30 30.37 12.73
CA ILE A 16 8.01 30.65 12.09
C ILE A 16 8.17 30.41 10.59
N VAL A 17 7.18 29.78 9.97
CA VAL A 17 7.09 29.64 8.52
C VAL A 17 5.75 30.20 8.05
N GLU A 18 5.80 31.14 7.10
CA GLU A 18 4.62 31.74 6.49
C GLU A 18 4.47 31.25 5.06
N LEU A 19 3.30 30.71 4.73
CA LEU A 19 2.95 30.28 3.38
C LEU A 19 1.79 31.14 2.89
N CYS A 20 1.99 31.81 1.76
CA CYS A 20 0.96 32.59 1.10
C CYS A 20 0.88 32.20 -0.38
N GLY A 21 -0.33 31.93 -0.87
CA GLY A 21 -0.54 31.57 -2.26
C GLY A 21 -1.87 30.88 -2.49
N LEU A 22 -2.01 30.21 -3.64
CA LEU A 22 -3.20 29.43 -3.95
C LEU A 22 -3.43 28.36 -2.88
N THR A 23 -4.68 28.19 -2.46
CA THR A 23 -5.08 27.26 -1.40
C THR A 23 -4.53 25.85 -1.62
N SER A 24 -4.63 25.32 -2.84
CA SER A 24 -4.12 23.97 -3.16
C SER A 24 -2.62 23.82 -2.96
N VAL A 25 -1.84 24.86 -3.28
CA VAL A 25 -0.36 24.83 -3.21
C VAL A 25 0.11 25.07 -1.77
N ALA A 26 -0.47 26.06 -1.09
CA ALA A 26 -0.10 26.41 0.27
C ALA A 26 -0.41 25.28 1.28
N PHE A 27 -1.54 24.59 1.13
CA PHE A 27 -1.85 23.43 2.00
C PHE A 27 -0.95 22.22 1.70
N ALA A 28 -0.56 21.98 0.45
CA ALA A 28 0.39 20.93 0.11
C ALA A 28 1.78 21.19 0.72
N GLN A 29 2.23 22.46 0.71
CA GLN A 29 3.48 22.87 1.37
C GLN A 29 3.37 22.78 2.91
N ALA A 30 2.23 23.18 3.47
CA ALA A 30 1.97 23.06 4.90
C ALA A 30 2.00 21.59 5.37
N GLU A 31 1.49 20.65 4.57
CA GLU A 31 1.53 19.22 4.89
C GLU A 31 2.97 18.71 5.08
N VAL A 32 3.89 19.11 4.20
CA VAL A 32 5.31 18.73 4.31
C VAL A 32 5.92 19.28 5.60
N LEU A 33 5.64 20.53 5.95
CA LEU A 33 6.13 21.16 7.17
C LEU A 33 5.52 20.53 8.43
N ILE A 34 4.26 20.11 8.39
CA ILE A 34 3.62 19.37 9.49
C ILE A 34 4.33 18.05 9.75
N ARG A 35 4.71 17.32 8.70
CA ARG A 35 5.53 16.09 8.83
C ARG A 35 6.91 16.36 9.41
N GLN A 36 7.43 17.58 9.28
CA GLN A 36 8.71 18.02 9.85
C GLN A 36 8.59 18.55 11.29
N GLY A 37 7.40 18.49 11.89
CA GLY A 37 7.18 18.89 13.28
C GLY A 37 6.68 20.32 13.46
N PHE A 38 6.18 20.97 12.40
CA PHE A 38 5.48 22.25 12.51
C PHE A 38 3.96 22.06 12.73
N SER A 39 3.32 23.06 13.32
CA SER A 39 1.87 23.09 13.54
C SER A 39 1.32 24.47 13.20
N PHE A 40 0.03 24.55 12.87
CA PHE A 40 -0.61 25.84 12.65
C PHE A 40 -0.55 26.71 13.90
N SER A 41 -0.12 27.96 13.73
CA SER A 41 -0.08 28.93 14.81
C SER A 41 -1.49 29.16 15.37
N LYS A 42 -1.64 28.99 16.68
CA LYS A 42 -2.89 29.36 17.38
C LYS A 42 -3.09 30.87 17.45
N ALA A 43 -1.99 31.64 17.44
CA ALA A 43 -2.03 33.09 17.48
C ALA A 43 -2.41 33.69 16.11
N CYS A 44 -2.04 33.00 15.03
CA CYS A 44 -2.28 33.42 13.64
C CYS A 44 -3.00 32.28 12.90
N PRO A 45 -4.33 32.16 13.01
CA PRO A 45 -5.08 31.13 12.32
C PRO A 45 -5.05 31.33 10.80
N PRO A 46 -5.24 30.25 10.01
CA PRO A 46 -5.34 30.33 8.55
C PRO A 46 -6.32 31.41 8.07
N GLN A 47 -5.87 32.27 7.15
CA GLN A 47 -6.68 33.32 6.55
C GLN A 47 -6.99 32.98 5.10
N PHE A 48 -8.28 32.93 4.75
CA PHE A 48 -8.74 32.62 3.40
C PHE A 48 -9.16 33.89 2.67
N PHE A 49 -8.66 34.06 1.44
CA PHE A 49 -8.98 35.20 0.57
C PHE A 49 -9.89 34.75 -0.57
N PRO A 50 -11.22 34.95 -0.46
CA PRO A 50 -12.21 34.31 -1.33
C PRO A 50 -12.16 34.77 -2.79
N TYR A 51 -11.74 36.00 -3.05
CA TYR A 51 -11.69 36.57 -4.40
C TYR A 51 -10.54 36.03 -5.27
N GLY A 52 -9.52 35.44 -4.66
CA GLY A 52 -8.34 34.92 -5.36
C GLY A 52 -8.10 33.43 -5.18
N GLY A 53 -8.92 32.73 -4.39
CA GLY A 53 -8.67 31.34 -4.01
C GLY A 53 -7.32 31.17 -3.28
N GLN A 54 -6.88 32.21 -2.58
CA GLN A 54 -5.60 32.25 -1.87
C GLN A 54 -5.79 32.02 -0.37
N VAL A 55 -4.72 31.57 0.27
CA VAL A 55 -4.67 31.38 1.72
C VAL A 55 -3.32 31.87 2.24
N ALA A 56 -3.34 32.44 3.44
CA ALA A 56 -2.15 32.70 4.25
C ALA A 56 -2.15 31.76 5.47
N LEU A 57 -1.08 31.00 5.63
CA LEU A 57 -0.87 30.02 6.70
C LEU A 57 0.39 30.40 7.48
N THR A 58 0.28 30.42 8.80
CA THR A 58 1.43 30.58 9.69
C THR A 58 1.65 29.28 10.45
N LEU A 59 2.85 28.70 10.32
CA LEU A 59 3.26 27.50 11.02
C LEU A 59 4.38 27.81 12.01
N VAL A 60 4.35 27.14 13.17
CA VAL A 60 5.36 27.25 14.22
C VAL A 60 5.84 25.85 14.62
N PRO A 61 7.11 25.67 15.06
CA PRO A 61 7.57 24.40 15.60
C PRO A 61 6.64 23.95 16.72
N SER A 62 6.02 22.80 16.53
CA SER A 62 5.32 22.12 17.61
C SER A 62 6.42 21.58 18.52
N LEU A 63 6.72 22.27 19.62
CA LEU A 63 7.44 21.63 20.72
C LEU A 63 6.65 20.36 21.08
N PRO A 64 7.20 19.16 20.83
CA PRO A 64 6.41 17.96 21.02
C PRO A 64 6.26 17.74 22.51
N ASP A 65 5.03 17.77 23.00
CA ASP A 65 4.70 17.23 24.30
C ASP A 65 4.92 15.70 24.18
N ASP A 66 5.81 15.10 24.98
CA ASP A 66 6.28 13.70 24.84
C ASP A 66 5.14 12.69 24.65
N ARG A 67 3.96 13.00 25.22
CA ARG A 67 2.74 12.19 25.10
C ARG A 67 2.21 12.10 23.67
N SER A 68 2.32 13.17 22.88
CA SER A 68 1.85 13.23 21.49
C SER A 68 2.72 12.40 20.55
N VAL A 69 4.03 12.36 20.78
CA VAL A 69 4.98 11.53 20.03
C VAL A 69 4.76 10.06 20.32
N VAL A 70 4.56 9.70 21.60
CA VAL A 70 4.24 8.31 21.99
C VAL A 70 2.90 7.85 21.41
N ALA A 71 1.89 8.72 21.40
CA ALA A 71 0.60 8.41 20.79
C ALA A 71 0.71 8.22 19.27
N ALA A 72 1.43 9.09 18.56
CA ALA A 72 1.65 8.97 17.12
C ALA A 72 2.49 7.74 16.76
N ALA A 73 3.53 7.42 17.54
CA ALA A 73 4.34 6.23 17.35
C ALA A 73 3.52 4.94 17.55
N LYS A 74 2.65 4.88 18.58
CA LYS A 74 1.72 3.76 18.78
C LYS A 74 0.76 3.60 17.63
N LEU A 75 0.20 4.71 17.13
CA LEU A 75 -0.75 4.69 16.02
C LEU A 75 -0.07 4.23 14.72
N ALA A 76 1.13 4.72 14.44
CA ALA A 76 1.93 4.30 13.28
C ALA A 76 2.29 2.80 13.31
N VAL A 77 2.66 2.27 14.48
CA VAL A 77 2.95 0.83 14.66
C VAL A 77 1.69 -0.01 14.45
N MET A 78 0.54 0.40 14.99
CA MET A 78 -0.72 -0.31 14.75
C MET A 78 -1.11 -0.31 13.28
N THR A 79 -1.02 0.83 12.59
CA THR A 79 -1.33 0.91 11.16
C THR A 79 -0.37 0.08 10.31
N ALA A 80 0.91 -0.01 10.70
CA ALA A 80 1.88 -0.88 10.03
C ALA A 80 1.54 -2.37 10.21
N MET A 81 1.16 -2.79 11.42
CA MET A 81 0.74 -4.17 11.68
C MET A 81 -0.56 -4.55 10.96
N GLU A 82 -1.54 -3.64 10.88
CA GLU A 82 -2.77 -3.88 10.13
C GLU A 82 -2.51 -4.04 8.62
N ARG A 83 -1.63 -3.20 8.06
CA ARG A 83 -1.21 -3.33 6.65
C ARG A 83 -0.46 -4.63 6.39
N GLN A 84 0.41 -5.04 7.32
CA GLN A 84 1.13 -6.30 7.20
C GLN A 84 0.16 -7.49 7.25
N LYS A 85 -0.77 -7.50 8.20
CA LYS A 85 -1.78 -8.57 8.32
C LYS A 85 -2.68 -8.65 7.08
N SER A 86 -3.12 -7.50 6.55
CA SER A 86 -3.88 -7.45 5.30
C SER A 86 -3.08 -7.98 4.10
N SER A 87 -1.77 -7.76 4.06
CA SER A 87 -0.91 -8.28 3.01
C SER A 87 -0.72 -9.79 3.11
N GLU A 88 -0.59 -10.32 4.34
CA GLU A 88 -0.48 -11.75 4.60
C GLU A 88 -1.77 -12.49 4.25
N ASP A 89 -2.93 -11.93 4.62
CA ASP A 89 -4.25 -12.48 4.28
C ASP A 89 -4.48 -12.49 2.76
N ALA A 90 -4.09 -11.41 2.06
CA ALA A 90 -4.17 -11.33 0.60
C ALA A 90 -3.26 -12.36 -0.09
N ALA A 91 -2.02 -12.54 0.39
CA ALA A 91 -1.10 -13.53 -0.13
C ALA A 91 -1.62 -14.96 0.09
N ALA A 92 -2.20 -15.24 1.26
CA ALA A 92 -2.81 -16.55 1.56
C ALA A 92 -4.01 -16.84 0.66
N ALA A 93 -4.89 -15.86 0.43
CA ALA A 93 -6.02 -16.01 -0.48
C ALA A 93 -5.58 -16.27 -1.93
N GLN A 94 -4.54 -15.56 -2.39
CA GLN A 94 -4.00 -15.72 -3.73
C GLN A 94 -3.32 -17.09 -3.93
N ALA A 95 -2.59 -17.57 -2.92
CA ALA A 95 -2.04 -18.92 -2.91
C ALA A 95 -3.14 -19.99 -2.99
N ALA A 96 -4.22 -19.86 -2.19
CA ALA A 96 -5.34 -20.78 -2.21
C ALA A 96 -6.09 -20.79 -3.57
N SER A 97 -6.26 -19.63 -4.22
CA SER A 97 -6.85 -19.54 -5.56
C SER A 97 -5.99 -20.24 -6.61
N SER A 98 -4.68 -19.97 -6.59
CA SER A 98 -3.74 -20.57 -7.56
C SER A 98 -3.67 -22.09 -7.46
N ALA A 99 -3.77 -22.65 -6.25
CA ALA A 99 -3.78 -24.09 -6.03
C ALA A 99 -5.05 -24.77 -6.59
N LYS A 100 -6.22 -24.15 -6.43
CA LYS A 100 -7.47 -24.64 -7.01
C LYS A 100 -7.42 -24.64 -8.54
N GLU A 101 -6.98 -23.54 -9.14
CA GLU A 101 -6.84 -23.44 -10.60
C GLU A 101 -5.85 -24.47 -11.16
N HIS A 102 -4.77 -24.75 -10.44
CA HIS A 102 -3.81 -25.79 -10.84
C HIS A 102 -4.42 -27.20 -10.79
N LEU A 103 -5.21 -27.51 -9.75
CA LEU A 103 -5.89 -28.80 -9.65
C LEU A 103 -6.97 -28.98 -10.72
N GLU A 104 -7.75 -27.94 -11.02
CA GLU A 104 -8.75 -27.97 -12.09
C GLU A 104 -8.10 -28.20 -13.47
N LYS A 105 -6.99 -27.50 -13.76
CA LYS A 105 -6.23 -27.71 -15.00
C LYS A 105 -5.64 -29.12 -15.10
N LEU A 106 -5.15 -29.69 -13.99
CA LEU A 106 -4.65 -31.07 -13.97
C LEU A 106 -5.76 -32.09 -14.20
N ALA A 107 -6.93 -31.90 -13.59
CA ALA A 107 -8.09 -32.78 -13.78
C ALA A 107 -8.61 -32.73 -15.24
N GLN A 108 -8.64 -31.55 -15.86
CA GLN A 108 -9.01 -31.42 -17.28
C GLN A 108 -7.99 -32.10 -18.20
N LYS A 109 -6.68 -31.95 -17.93
CA LYS A 109 -5.64 -32.64 -18.69
C LYS A 109 -5.72 -34.16 -18.56
N ALA A 110 -6.07 -34.68 -17.39
CA ALA A 110 -6.24 -36.12 -17.19
C ALA A 110 -7.41 -36.67 -18.03
N LYS A 111 -8.57 -35.98 -18.03
CA LYS A 111 -9.72 -36.38 -18.88
C LYS A 111 -9.39 -36.34 -20.37
N LEU A 112 -8.71 -35.29 -20.83
CA LEU A 112 -8.27 -35.19 -22.23
C LEU A 112 -7.29 -36.31 -22.61
N ALA A 113 -6.42 -36.75 -21.69
CA ALA A 113 -5.52 -37.86 -21.96
C ALA A 113 -6.27 -39.19 -22.13
N GLU A 114 -7.27 -39.47 -21.29
CA GLU A 114 -8.12 -40.66 -21.42
C GLU A 114 -8.89 -40.69 -22.74
N GLU A 115 -9.46 -39.55 -23.17
CA GLU A 115 -10.15 -39.43 -24.45
C GLU A 115 -9.20 -39.65 -25.64
N VAL A 116 -7.97 -39.13 -25.57
CA VAL A 116 -6.95 -39.33 -26.61
C VAL A 116 -6.52 -40.79 -26.71
N ASP A 117 -6.34 -41.48 -25.59
CA ASP A 117 -5.95 -42.89 -25.60
C ASP A 117 -7.09 -43.79 -26.10
N ALA A 118 -8.35 -43.49 -25.75
CA ALA A 118 -9.51 -44.17 -26.31
C ALA A 118 -9.62 -43.97 -27.83
N ALA A 119 -9.45 -42.73 -28.33
CA ALA A 119 -9.48 -42.44 -29.76
C ALA A 119 -8.35 -43.15 -30.53
N ARG A 120 -7.15 -43.27 -29.93
CA ARG A 120 -6.02 -44.01 -30.51
C ARG A 120 -6.31 -45.50 -30.64
N GLN A 121 -6.95 -46.12 -29.65
CA GLN A 121 -7.34 -47.52 -29.74
C GLN A 121 -8.37 -47.77 -30.85
N VAL A 122 -9.34 -46.86 -31.01
CA VAL A 122 -10.34 -46.94 -32.09
C VAL A 122 -9.69 -46.79 -33.46
N LEU A 123 -8.76 -45.83 -33.62
CA LEU A 123 -8.02 -45.64 -34.86
C LEU A 123 -7.21 -46.88 -35.23
N LYS A 124 -6.50 -47.46 -34.26
CA LYS A 124 -5.72 -48.68 -34.49
C LYS A 124 -6.60 -49.87 -34.91
N ALA A 125 -7.76 -50.04 -34.26
CA ALA A 125 -8.71 -51.08 -34.63
C ALA A 125 -9.30 -50.87 -36.05
N LEU A 126 -9.55 -49.62 -36.44
CA LEU A 126 -9.99 -49.28 -37.81
C LEU A 126 -8.90 -49.54 -38.86
N GLU A 127 -7.64 -49.22 -38.55
CA GLU A 127 -6.49 -49.50 -39.42
C GLU A 127 -6.28 -51.01 -39.61
N GLU A 128 -6.36 -51.79 -38.52
CA GLU A 128 -6.28 -53.26 -38.58
C GLU A 128 -7.46 -53.85 -39.38
N ALA A 129 -8.68 -53.33 -39.19
CA ALA A 129 -9.84 -53.75 -39.97
C ALA A 129 -9.67 -53.44 -41.47
N GLN A 130 -9.20 -52.24 -41.83
CA GLN A 130 -8.91 -51.87 -43.22
C GLN A 130 -7.82 -52.74 -43.85
N GLN A 131 -6.76 -53.06 -43.11
CA GLN A 131 -5.69 -53.93 -43.61
C GLN A 131 -6.19 -55.36 -43.85
N SER A 132 -7.11 -55.88 -43.03
CA SER A 132 -7.70 -57.21 -43.24
C SER A 132 -8.69 -57.29 -44.40
N ILE A 133 -9.28 -56.16 -44.82
CA ILE A 133 -10.18 -56.07 -45.99
C ILE A 133 -9.36 -55.90 -47.29
N ALA A 134 -8.17 -55.30 -47.20
CA ALA A 134 -7.28 -55.07 -48.34
C ALA A 134 -6.34 -56.26 -48.66
N ALA A 135 -6.27 -57.26 -47.78
CA ALA A 135 -5.50 -58.50 -47.94
C ALA A 135 -6.39 -59.65 -48.46
#